data_AF-X1B6L5-F1
#
_entry.id   AF-X1B6L5-F1
#
_cell.length_a   1.000
_cell.length_b   1.000
_cell.length_c   1.000
_cell.angle_alpha   90.00
_cell.angle_beta   90.00
_cell.angle_gamma   90.00
#
_symmetry.space_group_name_H-M   'P 1'
#
loop_
_entity.id
_entity.type
_entity.pdbx_description
1 polymer ?
#
loop_
_entity_poly.entity_id
_entity_poly.type
_entity_poly.pdbx_seq_one_letter_code
_entity_poly.pdbx_strand_id
1 'polypeptide(L)' 'CEACGNIVEVLHGGGGELVCCGEPMVQLVENTVDAAKEKHVPVVEKVDGGVKVKVGDVPHPMEEKHYIEWIIF' A
#
# COMPACT_ATOMS: atom_id res chain seq x y z
N CYS A 1 10.82 -0.60 -5.86
CA CYS A 1 11.83 -0.73 -6.93
C CYS A 1 11.11 -1.33 -8.13
N GLU A 2 11.01 -0.59 -9.23
CA GLU A 2 10.23 -1.04 -10.39
C GLU A 2 10.94 -2.14 -11.18
N ALA A 3 12.27 -2.23 -11.09
CA ALA A 3 13.05 -3.27 -11.77
C ALA A 3 12.87 -4.68 -11.19
N CYS A 4 12.84 -4.83 -9.85
CA CYS A 4 12.83 -6.14 -9.19
C CYS A 4 11.62 -6.41 -8.28
N GLY A 5 10.75 -5.41 -8.08
CA GLY A 5 9.55 -5.55 -7.25
C GLY A 5 9.77 -5.36 -5.75
N ASN A 6 10.99 -5.06 -5.27
CA ASN A 6 11.21 -4.79 -3.84
C ASN A 6 10.40 -3.57 -3.38
N ILE A 7 9.62 -3.76 -2.31
CA ILE A 7 8.91 -2.71 -1.56
C ILE A 7 9.42 -2.76 -0.12
N VAL A 8 9.71 -1.59 0.46
CA VAL A 8 10.24 -1.46 1.82
C VAL A 8 9.55 -0.32 2.55
N GLU A 9 9.47 -0.43 3.88
CA GLU A 9 8.99 0.62 4.77
C GLU A 9 10.16 1.20 5.58
N VAL A 10 10.19 2.52 5.74
CA VAL A 10 11.21 3.20 6.53
C VAL A 10 10.80 3.22 8.01
N LEU A 11 11.51 2.44 8.84
CA LEU A 11 11.30 2.44 10.30
C LEU A 11 12.09 3.55 11.02
N HIS A 12 13.17 4.02 10.42
CA HIS A 12 13.99 5.11 10.93
C HIS A 12 14.54 5.93 9.76
N GLY A 13 14.29 7.24 9.78
CA GLY A 13 14.70 8.15 8.72
C GLY A 13 16.20 8.45 8.73
N GLY A 14 16.73 8.80 7.56
CA GLY A 14 18.09 9.29 7.36
C GLY A 14 18.15 10.23 6.14
N GLY A 15 19.29 10.89 5.93
CA GLY A 15 19.45 11.85 4.82
C GLY A 15 19.84 11.24 3.47
N GLY A 16 19.97 9.92 3.38
CA GLY A 16 20.35 9.22 2.15
C GLY A 16 19.14 8.86 1.27
N GLU A 17 19.36 8.75 -0.03
CA GLU A 17 18.38 8.25 -1.00
C GLU A 17 18.35 6.71 -1.00
N LEU A 18 17.14 6.13 -1.02
CA LEU A 18 16.99 4.68 -1.15
C LEU A 18 17.26 4.25 -2.60
N VAL A 19 18.25 3.38 -2.79
CA VAL A 19 18.65 2.87 -4.11
C VAL A 19 18.49 1.35 -4.14
N CYS A 20 17.91 0.84 -5.22
CA CYS A 20 17.82 -0.59 -5.49
C CYS A 20 18.02 -0.83 -6.99
N CYS A 21 18.76 -1.88 -7.36
CA CYS A 21 19.07 -2.19 -8.78
C CYS A 21 19.80 -1.06 -9.55
N GLY A 22 20.52 -0.18 -8.83
CA GLY A 22 21.31 0.90 -9.43
C GLY A 22 20.54 2.18 -9.72
N GLU A 23 19.28 2.27 -9.31
CA GLU A 23 18.41 3.45 -9.49
C GLU A 23 17.72 3.85 -8.17
N PRO A 24 17.36 5.14 -8.01
CA PRO A 24 16.51 5.59 -6.90
C PRO A 24 15.19 4.82 -6.85
N MET A 25 14.77 4.40 -5.67
CA MET A 25 13.47 3.78 -5.47
C MET A 25 12.36 4.83 -5.59
N VAL A 26 11.27 4.46 -6.27
CA VAL A 26 10.05 5.29 -6.35
C VAL A 26 9.34 5.29 -4.99
N GLN A 27 9.08 6.49 -4.45
CA GLN A 27 8.22 6.65 -3.29
C GLN A 27 6.76 6.42 -3.69
N LEU A 28 6.12 5.43 -3.07
CA LEU A 28 4.69 5.17 -3.25
C LEU A 28 3.90 6.16 -2.38
N VAL A 29 3.33 7.20 -3.00
CA VAL A 29 2.53 8.21 -2.29
C VAL A 29 1.05 7.82 -2.35
N GLU A 30 0.40 7.79 -1.21
CA GLU A 30 -0.98 7.32 -1.06
C GLU A 30 -1.97 8.19 -1.86
N ASN A 31 -3.02 7.56 -2.39
CA ASN A 31 -4.13 8.23 -3.10
C ASN A 31 -3.73 9.08 -4.33
N THR A 32 -2.57 8.79 -4.96
CA THR A 32 -2.09 9.50 -6.15
C THR A 32 -2.34 8.78 -7.47
N VAL A 33 -2.57 7.46 -7.44
CA VAL A 33 -2.87 6.65 -8.62
C VAL A 33 -4.32 6.87 -9.04
N ASP A 34 -4.56 7.05 -10.34
CA ASP A 34 -5.91 7.10 -10.92
C ASP A 34 -6.51 5.68 -10.95
N ALA A 35 -7.15 5.31 -9.83
CA ALA A 35 -7.80 4.03 -9.62
C ALA A 35 -9.20 4.21 -9.01
N ALA A 36 -10.04 3.18 -9.13
CA ALA A 36 -11.41 3.18 -8.59
C ALA A 36 -11.41 3.33 -7.06
N LYS A 37 -11.62 4.56 -6.55
CA LYS A 37 -11.48 4.87 -5.13
C LYS A 37 -12.34 3.99 -4.22
N GLU A 38 -13.54 3.65 -4.67
CA GLU A 38 -14.47 2.79 -3.95
C GLU A 38 -13.95 1.37 -3.70
N LYS A 39 -12.94 0.93 -4.46
CA LYS A 39 -12.28 -0.39 -4.28
C LYS A 39 -10.93 -0.31 -3.57
N HIS A 40 -10.29 0.85 -3.50
CA HIS A 40 -8.90 0.98 -3.03
C HIS A 40 -8.76 1.82 -1.76
N VAL A 41 -9.69 2.73 -1.48
CA VAL A 41 -9.67 3.53 -0.24
C VAL A 41 -10.16 2.65 0.91
N PRO A 42 -9.36 2.49 1.99
CA PRO A 42 -9.77 1.67 3.12
C PRO A 42 -11.01 2.22 3.83
N VAL A 43 -11.92 1.32 4.23
CA VAL A 43 -13.07 1.62 5.08
C VAL A 43 -12.80 1.08 6.47
N VAL A 44 -12.81 1.98 7.45
CA VAL A 44 -12.48 1.70 8.85
C VAL A 44 -13.75 1.62 9.69
N GLU A 45 -13.95 0.51 10.39
CA GLU A 45 -15.10 0.26 11.25
C GLU A 45 -14.61 -0.04 12.68
N LYS A 46 -15.10 0.72 13.66
CA LYS A 46 -14.83 0.45 15.07
C LYS A 46 -15.63 -0.78 15.51
N VAL A 47 -14.97 -1.72 16.15
CA VAL A 47 -15.59 -2.93 16.71
C VAL A 47 -15.23 -3.04 18.20
N ASP A 48 -15.94 -3.88 18.94
CA ASP A 48 -15.58 -4.11 20.33
C ASP A 48 -14.15 -4.68 20.42
N GLY A 49 -13.31 -4.07 21.25
CA GLY A 49 -11.89 -4.44 21.39
C GLY A 49 -10.95 -4.05 20.23
N GLY A 50 -11.40 -3.31 19.20
CA GLY A 50 -10.47 -2.90 18.13
C GLY A 50 -11.07 -2.22 16.91
N VAL A 51 -10.42 -2.44 15.78
CA VAL A 51 -10.76 -1.84 14.49
C VAL A 51 -10.79 -2.93 13.42
N LYS A 52 -11.82 -2.92 12.59
CA LYS A 52 -11.92 -3.71 11.38
C LYS A 52 -11.68 -2.81 10.18
N VAL A 53 -10.74 -3.20 9.33
CA VAL A 53 -10.45 -2.49 8.07
C VAL A 53 -10.88 -3.36 6.90
N LYS A 54 -11.53 -2.74 5.92
CA LYS A 54 -11.91 -3.35 4.64
C LYS A 54 -11.29 -2.53 3.50
N VAL A 55 -10.98 -3.16 2.38
CA VAL A 55 -10.54 -2.47 1.16
C VAL A 55 -11.46 -2.90 0.01
N GLY A 56 -12.31 -2.03 -0.54
CA GLY A 56 -12.74 -0.70 -0.11
C GLY A 56 -14.20 -0.70 0.40
N ASP A 57 -14.99 0.27 -0.04
CA ASP A 57 -16.46 0.27 0.12
C ASP A 57 -17.10 -0.84 -0.74
N VAL A 58 -16.58 -1.00 -1.96
CA VAL A 58 -16.77 -2.18 -2.80
C VAL A 58 -15.56 -3.10 -2.61
N PRO A 59 -15.75 -4.42 -2.44
CA PRO A 59 -14.64 -5.36 -2.26
C PRO A 59 -13.62 -5.25 -3.40
N HIS A 60 -12.34 -5.08 -3.02
CA HIS A 60 -11.24 -5.20 -3.97
C HIS A 60 -11.11 -6.65 -4.44
N PRO A 61 -10.79 -6.91 -5.73
CA PRO A 61 -10.47 -8.26 -6.21
C PRO A 61 -9.32 -8.89 -5.41
N MET A 62 -9.33 -10.22 -5.23
CA MET A 62 -8.27 -10.96 -4.53
C MET A 62 -7.85 -12.16 -5.37
N GLU A 63 -7.49 -11.89 -6.61
CA GLU A 63 -7.05 -12.88 -7.59
C GLU A 63 -5.52 -12.98 -7.60
N GLU A 64 -4.95 -14.09 -8.09
CA GLU A 64 -3.50 -14.37 -8.05
C GLU A 64 -2.61 -13.23 -8.59
N LYS A 65 -3.10 -12.50 -9.60
CA LYS A 65 -2.37 -11.39 -10.25
C LYS A 65 -2.84 -9.99 -9.82
N HIS A 66 -3.86 -9.90 -8.97
CA HIS A 66 -4.45 -8.63 -8.56
C HIS A 66 -5.16 -8.77 -7.21
N TYR A 67 -4.46 -8.35 -6.16
CA TYR A 67 -4.91 -8.45 -4.78
C TYR A 67 -4.32 -7.31 -3.93
N ILE A 68 -4.86 -7.11 -2.73
CA ILE A 68 -4.28 -6.21 -1.73
C ILE A 68 -3.19 -6.97 -0.97
N GLU A 69 -1.94 -6.54 -1.08
CA GLU A 69 -0.79 -7.24 -0.49
C GLU A 69 -0.77 -7.17 1.04
N TRP A 70 -1.13 -6.02 1.63
CA TRP A 70 -1.26 -5.85 3.07
C TRP A 70 -2.21 -4.72 3.44
N ILE A 71 -2.63 -4.71 4.71
CA ILE A 71 -3.29 -3.59 5.37
C ILE A 71 -2.42 -3.25 6.58
N ILE A 72 -1.99 -1.98 6.67
CA ILE A 72 -1.15 -1.48 7.76
C ILE A 72 -1.78 -0.24 8.39
N PHE A 73 -1.52 -0.04 9.69
CA PHE A 73 -2.06 1.02 10.52
C PHE A 73 -0.93 1.79 11.20
#